data_AF-A0A3M1MNL8-F1
#
_entry.id   AF-A0A3M1MNL8-F1
#
_cell.length_a   1.000
_cell.length_b   1.000
_cell.length_c   1.000
_cell.angle_alpha   90.00
_cell.angle_beta   90.00
_cell.angle_gamma   90.00
#
_symmetry.space_group_name_H-M   'P 1'
#
loop_
_entity.id
_entity.type
_entity.pdbx_description
1 polymer ?
#
loop_
_entity_poly.entity_id
_entity_poly.type
_entity_poly.pdbx_seq_one_letter_code
_entity_poly.pdbx_strand_id
1 'polypeptide(L)' 'TRRVWYPNLQKVKALQDNGQVRSMKVCTRCIRSGAVVKAV' A
#
# COMPACT_ATOMS: atom_id res chain seq x y z
N THR A 1 16.29 -18.95 -14.38
CA THR A 1 15.03 -18.25 -14.73
C THR A 1 14.79 -17.13 -13.72
N ARG A 2 14.63 -15.88 -14.17
CA ARG A 2 14.56 -14.71 -13.27
C ARG A 2 13.17 -14.63 -12.61
N ARG A 3 13.03 -15.11 -11.38
CA ARG A 3 11.81 -14.96 -10.56
C ARG A 3 12.01 -13.80 -9.58
N VAL A 4 11.05 -12.88 -9.54
CA VAL A 4 11.01 -11.79 -8.56
C VAL A 4 10.06 -12.21 -7.43
N TRP A 5 10.54 -12.13 -6.19
CA TRP A 5 9.75 -12.41 -5.00
C TRP A 5 9.24 -11.10 -4.42
N TYR A 6 7.94 -10.88 -4.58
CA TYR A 6 7.29 -9.71 -4.03
C TYR A 6 6.89 -9.97 -2.56
N PRO A 7 7.01 -8.96 -1.68
CA PRO A 7 6.39 -9.04 -0.36
C PRO A 7 4.86 -9.15 -0.51
N ASN A 8 4.17 -9.41 0.61
CA ASN A 8 2.71 -9.45 0.63
C ASN A 8 2.12 -8.04 0.34
N LEU A 9 1.96 -7.73 -0.94
CA LEU A 9 1.46 -6.50 -1.52
C LEU A 9 -0.06 -6.60 -1.66
N GLN A 10 -0.75 -5.67 -1.01
CA GLN A 10 -2.20 -5.61 -0.96
C GLN A 10 -2.68 -4.37 -1.71
N LYS A 11 -3.73 -4.53 -2.52
CA LYS A 11 -4.36 -3.40 -3.21
C LYS A 11 -5.28 -2.68 -2.24
N VAL A 12 -4.97 -1.43 -1.92
CA VAL A 12 -5.75 -0.63 -0.95
C VAL A 12 -5.99 0.76 -1.51
N LYS A 13 -7.08 1.39 -1.07
CA LYS A 13 -7.30 2.82 -1.25
C LYS A 13 -6.49 3.55 -0.17
N ALA A 14 -5.48 4.30 -0.59
CA ALA A 14 -4.63 5.09 0.28
C ALA A 14 -5.04 6.56 0.19
N LEU A 15 -5.09 7.24 1.32
CA LEU A 15 -5.15 8.68 1.38
C LEU A 15 -3.74 9.22 1.16
N GLN A 16 -3.53 10.01 0.12
CA GLN A 16 -2.30 10.76 -0.10
C GLN A 16 -2.28 11.99 0.82
N ASP A 17 -1.09 12.50 1.15
CA ASP A 17 -0.92 13.72 1.98
C ASP A 17 -1.66 14.94 1.41
N ASN A 18 -1.92 14.92 0.10
CA ASN A 18 -2.64 15.95 -0.64
C ASN A 18 -4.18 15.82 -0.53
N GLY A 19 -4.68 14.93 0.33
CA GLY A 19 -6.11 14.64 0.51
C GLY A 19 -6.74 13.78 -0.60
N GLN A 20 -5.98 13.36 -1.61
CA GLN A 20 -6.49 12.52 -2.71
C GLN A 20 -6.54 11.05 -2.32
N VAL A 21 -7.62 10.35 -2.67
CA VAL A 21 -7.72 8.90 -2.50
C VAL A 21 -7.28 8.22 -3.79
N ARG A 22 -6.24 7.39 -3.70
CA ARG A 22 -5.76 6.57 -4.84
C ARG A 22 -5.69 5.10 -4.49
N SER A 23 -5.99 4.25 -5.48
CA SER A 23 -5.79 2.81 -5.35
C SER A 23 -4.34 2.45 -5.67
N MET A 24 -3.60 1.94 -4.69
CA MET A 24 -2.20 1.53 -4.89
C MET A 24 -1.90 0.18 -4.22
N LYS A 25 -0.81 -0.46 -4.64
CA LYS A 25 -0.30 -1.68 -4.01
C LYS A 25 0.60 -1.27 -2.85
N VAL A 26 0.23 -1.69 -1.64
CA VAL A 26 0.94 -1.35 -0.41
C VAL A 26 1.39 -2.62 0.28
N CYS A 27 2.60 -2.59 0.85
CA CYS A 27 3.10 -3.70 1.62
C CYS A 27 2.31 -3.85 2.93
N THR A 28 1.98 -5.07 3.34
CA THR A 28 1.29 -5.32 4.64
C THR A 28 2.04 -4.74 5.85
N ARG A 29 3.38 -4.69 5.80
CA ARG A 29 4.21 -4.04 6.83
C ARG A 29 3.95 -2.52 6.91
N CYS A 30 3.77 -1.86 5.78
CA CYS A 30 3.52 -0.43 5.64
C CYS A 30 2.12 -0.07 6.18
N ILE A 31 1.14 -0.95 5.96
CA ILE A 31 -0.20 -0.84 6.56
C ILE A 31 -0.10 -0.99 8.07
N ARG A 32 0.66 -1.98 8.56
CA ARG A 32 0.83 -2.22 10.00
C ARG A 32 1.55 -1.08 10.72
N SER A 33 2.52 -0.43 10.06
CA SER A 33 3.29 0.67 10.64
C SER A 33 2.56 2.02 10.58
N GLY A 34 1.37 2.10 9.98
CA GLY A 34 0.64 3.36 9.80
C GLY A 34 1.30 4.31 8.81
N ALA A 35 2.29 3.85 8.04
CA ALA A 35 2.96 4.67 7.02
C ALA A 35 2.05 5.00 5.84
N VAL A 36 0.96 4.23 5.66
CA VAL A 36 -0.08 4.52 4.69
C VAL A 36 -1.43 4.45 5.39
N VAL A 37 -2.15 5.57 5.39
CA VAL A 37 -3.51 5.65 5.90
C VAL A 37 -4.46 5.08 4.84
N LYS A 38 -5.20 4.04 5.19
CA LYS A 38 -6.28 3.56 4.34
C LYS A 38 -7.41 4.60 4.34
N ALA A 39 -7.78 5.07 3.16
CA ALA A 39 -9.04 5.76 2.99
C ALA A 39 -10.14 4.70 3.08
N VAL A 40 -10.91 4.73 4.17
CA VAL A 40 -12.07 3.85 4.40
C VAL A 40 -13.11 4.07 3.31
#